data_AF-A0A846C0E4-F1
#
_entry.id   AF-A0A846C0E4-F1
#
_cell.length_a   1.000
_cell.length_b   1.000
_cell.length_c   1.000
_cell.angle_alpha   90.00
_cell.angle_beta   90.00
_cell.angle_gamma   90.00
#
_symmetry.space_group_name_H-M   'P 1'
#
loop_
_entity.id
_entity.type
_entity.pdbx_description
1 polymer ?
#
loop_
_entity_poly.entity_id
_entity_poly.type
_entity_poly.pdbx_seq_one_letter_code
_entity_poly.pdbx_strand_id
1 'polypeptide(L)'
;MTAGVILVLVILVLGGVIATISDRLGTKVGKARLRIFHLRPRDTAAVVTIVTGSILSALTLAILFATSKPLRKGVFRIDEIQTKLNETRKEVTKAELETTRIKNELARAVSDLELALTQLNQVNQSLGKALIQKTEIETQLRITQEQLNQVQTAKARTQEELKQVQEAKAKTEAELNLTQNQLKNIIQQKETLRQEIEQLEIERQQLLKN
;
A
#
# COMPACT_ATOMS: atom_id res chain seq x y z
N MET A 1 -50.53 -12.67 -33.62
CA MET A 1 -50.23 -13.21 -34.97
C MET A 1 -51.40 -13.12 -35.95
N THR A 2 -52.64 -13.10 -35.48
CA THR A 2 -53.86 -13.02 -36.30
C THR A 2 -53.99 -11.71 -37.11
N ALA A 3 -53.69 -10.56 -36.50
CA ALA A 3 -53.82 -9.25 -37.17
C ALA A 3 -52.89 -9.08 -38.38
N GLY A 4 -51.67 -9.62 -38.33
CA GLY A 4 -50.71 -9.55 -39.44
C GLY A 4 -51.15 -10.38 -40.64
N VAL A 5 -51.68 -11.59 -40.41
CA VAL A 5 -52.18 -12.48 -41.47
C VAL A 5 -53.43 -11.88 -42.14
N ILE A 6 -54.35 -11.32 -41.35
CA ILE A 6 -55.56 -10.67 -41.87
C ILE A 6 -55.18 -9.46 -42.73
N LEU A 7 -54.22 -8.64 -42.30
CA LEU A 7 -53.76 -7.48 -43.08
C LEU A 7 -53.13 -7.89 -44.42
N VAL A 8 -52.32 -8.96 -44.43
CA VAL A 8 -51.74 -9.49 -45.67
C VAL A 8 -52.83 -9.99 -46.61
N LEU A 9 -53.83 -10.73 -46.11
CA LEU A 9 -54.96 -11.19 -46.92
C LEU A 9 -55.75 -10.04 -47.53
N VAL A 10 -56.05 -9.00 -46.74
CA VAL A 10 -56.77 -7.80 -47.21
C VAL A 10 -55.98 -7.09 -48.31
N ILE A 11 -54.67 -6.88 -48.12
CA ILE A 11 -53.80 -6.24 -49.13
C ILE A 11 -53.73 -7.09 -50.40
N LEU A 12 -53.67 -8.42 -50.27
CA LEU A 12 -53.60 -9.33 -51.42
C LEU A 12 -54.88 -9.30 -52.26
N VAL A 13 -56.05 -9.29 -51.61
CA VAL A 13 -57.34 -9.15 -52.29
C VAL A 13 -57.47 -7.77 -52.95
N LEU A 14 -57.12 -6.69 -52.25
CA LEU A 14 -57.12 -5.33 -52.82
C LEU A 14 -56.16 -5.21 -54.02
N GLY A 15 -54.95 -5.77 -53.92
CA GLY A 15 -53.97 -5.78 -55.00
C GLY A 15 -54.49 -6.52 -56.23
N GLY A 16 -55.16 -7.67 -56.03
CA GLY A 16 -55.81 -8.43 -57.12
C GLY A 16 -56.91 -7.63 -57.81
N VAL A 17 -57.78 -6.95 -57.05
CA VAL A 17 -58.84 -6.10 -57.61
C VAL A 17 -58.24 -4.96 -58.45
N ILE A 18 -57.22 -4.27 -57.93
CA ILE A 18 -56.62 -3.14 -58.63
C ILE A 18 -55.85 -3.61 -59.89
N ALA A 19 -55.23 -4.79 -59.86
CA ALA A 19 -54.58 -5.37 -61.04
C ALA A 19 -55.56 -5.62 -62.20
N THR A 20 -56.76 -6.13 -61.91
CA THR A 20 -57.79 -6.36 -62.95
C THR A 20 -58.31 -5.07 -63.57
N ILE A 21 -58.42 -3.99 -62.77
CA ILE A 21 -58.83 -2.68 -63.25
C ILE A 21 -57.74 -2.08 -64.15
N SER A 22 -56.47 -2.23 -63.76
CA SER A 22 -55.31 -1.72 -64.51
C SER A 22 -55.18 -2.39 -65.89
N ASP A 23 -55.39 -3.71 -65.97
CA ASP A 23 -55.37 -4.44 -67.24
C ASP A 23 -56.54 -4.08 -68.17
N ARG A 24 -57.72 -3.82 -67.60
CA ARG A 24 -58.89 -3.32 -68.35
C ARG A 24 -58.66 -1.92 -68.93
N LEU A 25 -57.90 -1.07 -68.24
CA LEU A 25 -57.48 0.24 -68.76
C LEU A 25 -56.51 0.07 -69.95
N GLY A 26 -55.52 -0.82 -69.81
CA GLY A 26 -54.57 -1.16 -70.88
C GLY A 26 -55.24 -1.69 -72.15
N THR A 27 -56.14 -2.66 -72.01
CA THR A 27 -56.86 -3.25 -73.14
C THR A 27 -57.82 -2.27 -73.83
N LYS A 28 -58.43 -1.33 -73.09
CA LYS A 28 -59.23 -0.25 -73.68
C LYS A 28 -58.37 0.73 -74.49
N VAL A 29 -57.20 1.10 -73.98
CA VAL A 29 -56.23 1.96 -74.69
C VAL A 29 -55.72 1.28 -75.96
N GLY A 30 -55.47 -0.04 -75.92
CA GLY A 30 -55.09 -0.83 -77.10
C GLY A 30 -56.17 -0.94 -78.17
N LYS A 31 -57.44 -1.08 -77.76
CA LYS A 31 -58.58 -1.09 -78.69
C LYS A 31 -58.88 0.28 -79.30
N ALA A 32 -58.60 1.36 -78.58
CA ALA A 32 -58.76 2.74 -79.06
C ALA A 32 -57.74 3.14 -80.15
N ARG A 33 -56.81 2.24 -80.53
CA ARG A 33 -55.75 2.44 -81.53
C ARG A 33 -54.91 3.71 -81.31
N LEU A 34 -54.74 4.11 -80.06
CA LEU A 34 -53.92 5.26 -79.70
C LEU A 34 -52.47 4.98 -80.07
N ARG A 35 -51.83 5.95 -80.74
CA ARG A 35 -50.40 5.90 -81.09
C ARG A 35 -49.70 6.97 -80.28
N ILE A 36 -48.83 6.54 -79.39
CA ILE A 36 -47.95 7.43 -78.64
C ILE A 36 -46.55 7.22 -79.21
N PHE A 37 -45.84 8.30 -79.56
CA PHE A 37 -44.44 8.25 -80.03
C PHE A 37 -44.18 7.20 -81.14
N HIS A 38 -45.00 7.18 -82.20
CA HIS A 38 -44.87 6.29 -83.37
C HIS A 38 -44.98 4.77 -83.12
N LEU A 39 -45.31 4.33 -81.89
CA LEU A 39 -45.46 2.91 -81.56
C LEU A 39 -46.69 2.27 -82.22
N ARG A 40 -46.64 0.94 -82.42
CA ARG A 40 -47.82 0.18 -82.84
C ARG A 40 -48.85 0.21 -81.71
N PRO A 41 -50.17 0.24 -82.00
CA PRO A 41 -51.20 0.34 -80.98
C PRO A 41 -51.15 -0.71 -79.86
N ARG A 42 -50.70 -1.93 -80.17
CA ARG A 42 -50.49 -3.01 -79.19
C ARG A 42 -49.37 -2.68 -78.20
N ASP A 43 -48.27 -2.13 -78.69
CA ASP A 43 -47.10 -1.78 -77.87
C ASP A 43 -47.39 -0.53 -77.04
N THR A 44 -48.16 0.42 -77.60
CA THR A 44 -48.65 1.60 -76.86
C THR A 44 -49.51 1.19 -75.66
N ALA A 45 -50.41 0.22 -75.82
CA ALA A 45 -51.20 -0.32 -74.72
C ALA A 45 -50.33 -0.93 -73.61
N ALA A 46 -49.33 -1.73 -73.99
CA ALA A 46 -48.41 -2.35 -73.04
C ALA A 46 -47.61 -1.31 -72.25
N VAL A 47 -47.07 -0.29 -72.92
CA VAL A 47 -46.35 0.82 -72.28
C VAL A 47 -47.26 1.59 -71.31
N VAL A 48 -48.49 1.91 -71.72
CA VAL A 48 -49.45 2.60 -70.85
C VAL A 48 -49.82 1.76 -69.63
N THR A 49 -49.99 0.44 -69.76
CA THR A 49 -50.23 -0.45 -68.61
C THR A 49 -49.04 -0.49 -67.67
N ILE A 50 -47.81 -0.61 -68.18
CA ILE A 50 -46.58 -0.62 -67.35
C ILE A 50 -46.44 0.70 -66.58
N VAL A 51 -46.60 1.84 -67.26
CA VAL A 51 -46.51 3.17 -66.63
C VAL A 51 -47.61 3.37 -65.59
N THR A 52 -48.85 2.98 -65.90
CA THR A 52 -49.97 3.08 -64.94
C THR A 52 -49.72 2.20 -63.72
N GLY A 53 -49.23 0.97 -63.93
CA GLY A 53 -48.82 0.06 -62.85
C GLY A 53 -47.69 0.64 -62.00
N SER A 54 -46.65 1.21 -62.61
CA SER A 54 -45.55 1.86 -61.90
C SER A 54 -46.00 3.07 -61.08
N ILE A 55 -46.87 3.93 -61.62
CA ILE A 55 -47.42 5.10 -60.90
C ILE A 55 -48.24 4.62 -59.69
N LEU A 56 -49.09 3.62 -59.87
CA LEU A 56 -49.92 3.06 -58.80
C LEU A 56 -49.08 2.42 -57.69
N SER A 57 -48.06 1.63 -58.06
CA SER A 57 -47.11 1.04 -57.10
C SER A 57 -46.32 2.12 -56.36
N ALA A 58 -45.85 3.17 -57.06
CA ALA A 58 -45.17 4.29 -56.46
C ALA A 58 -46.08 5.06 -55.48
N LEU A 59 -47.36 5.26 -55.82
CA LEU A 59 -48.33 5.92 -54.95
C LEU A 59 -48.60 5.09 -53.68
N THR A 60 -48.71 3.77 -53.82
CA THR A 60 -48.89 2.86 -52.68
C THR A 60 -47.69 2.90 -51.75
N LEU A 61 -46.46 2.88 -52.33
CA LEU A 61 -45.24 2.99 -51.55
C LEU A 61 -45.10 4.37 -50.89
N ALA A 62 -45.50 5.44 -51.58
CA ALA A 62 -45.50 6.80 -51.04
C ALA A 62 -46.44 6.93 -49.84
N ILE A 63 -47.67 6.40 -49.94
CA ILE A 63 -48.63 6.36 -48.83
C ILE A 63 -48.03 5.54 -47.68
N LEU A 64 -47.46 4.38 -47.97
CA LEU A 64 -46.85 3.50 -46.96
C LEU A 64 -45.71 4.19 -46.20
N PHE A 65 -44.82 4.91 -46.89
CA PHE A 65 -43.74 5.70 -46.26
C PHE A 65 -44.23 6.97 -45.56
N ALA A 66 -45.34 7.55 -46.00
CA ALA A 66 -45.97 8.70 -45.33
C ALA A 66 -46.60 8.28 -44.00
N THR A 67 -47.32 7.16 -43.98
CA THR A 67 -48.04 6.67 -42.79
C THR A 67 -47.13 5.89 -41.82
N SER A 68 -46.09 5.21 -42.30
CA SER A 68 -45.25 4.33 -41.48
C SER A 68 -43.85 4.90 -41.23
N LYS A 69 -43.66 5.48 -40.04
CA LYS A 69 -42.32 5.85 -39.54
C LYS A 69 -41.33 4.66 -39.50
N PRO A 70 -41.73 3.44 -39.05
CA PRO A 70 -40.84 2.28 -39.05
C PRO A 70 -40.31 1.90 -40.42
N LEU A 71 -41.15 1.92 -41.47
CA LEU A 71 -40.72 1.57 -42.83
C LEU A 71 -39.78 2.62 -43.42
N ARG A 72 -40.08 3.91 -43.23
CA ARG A 72 -39.17 4.99 -43.66
C ARG A 72 -37.82 4.90 -42.94
N LYS A 73 -37.83 4.65 -41.63
CA LYS A 73 -36.61 4.51 -40.84
C LYS A 73 -35.81 3.25 -41.22
N GLY A 74 -36.48 2.13 -41.47
CA GLY A 74 -35.86 0.86 -41.85
C GLY A 74 -35.29 0.85 -43.26
N VAL A 75 -35.93 1.52 -44.23
CA VAL A 75 -35.42 1.56 -45.62
C VAL A 75 -34.36 2.65 -45.81
N PHE A 76 -34.51 3.82 -45.19
CA PHE A 76 -33.63 4.96 -45.48
C PHE A 76 -32.54 5.23 -44.42
N ARG A 77 -32.59 4.61 -43.23
CA ARG A 77 -31.62 4.86 -42.14
C ARG A 77 -30.99 3.59 -41.56
N ILE A 78 -31.03 2.48 -42.31
CA ILE A 78 -30.50 1.21 -41.81
C ILE A 78 -29.01 1.28 -41.52
N ASP A 79 -28.25 1.98 -42.37
CA ASP A 79 -26.80 2.14 -42.21
C ASP A 79 -26.45 3.00 -41.00
N GLU A 80 -27.17 4.11 -40.78
CA GLU A 80 -27.01 4.95 -39.58
C GLU A 80 -27.30 4.15 -38.29
N ILE A 81 -28.37 3.34 -38.29
CA ILE A 81 -28.76 2.54 -37.12
C ILE A 81 -27.73 1.45 -36.84
N GLN A 82 -27.26 0.75 -37.87
CA GLN A 82 -26.21 -0.26 -37.72
C GLN A 82 -24.90 0.35 -37.23
N THR A 83 -24.51 1.51 -37.77
CA THR A 83 -23.32 2.25 -37.33
C THR A 83 -23.44 2.62 -35.86
N LYS A 84 -24.56 3.22 -35.45
CA LYS A 84 -24.81 3.59 -34.06
C LYS A 84 -24.84 2.38 -33.13
N LEU A 85 -25.43 1.26 -33.55
CA LEU A 85 -25.41 0.02 -32.76
C LEU A 85 -23.99 -0.51 -32.58
N ASN A 86 -23.17 -0.48 -33.63
CA ASN A 86 -21.78 -0.90 -33.56
C ASN A 86 -20.94 0.01 -32.66
N GLU A 87 -21.15 1.33 -32.75
CA GLU A 87 -20.52 2.31 -31.86
C GLU A 87 -20.93 2.09 -30.40
N THR A 88 -22.23 2.01 -30.12
CA THR A 88 -22.73 1.76 -28.76
C THR A 88 -22.23 0.42 -28.21
N ARG A 89 -22.15 -0.64 -29.03
CA ARG A 89 -21.56 -1.92 -28.60
C ARG A 89 -20.08 -1.76 -28.23
N LYS A 90 -19.30 -1.04 -29.05
CA LYS A 90 -17.89 -0.76 -28.75
C LYS A 90 -17.75 0.05 -27.46
N GLU A 91 -18.60 1.05 -27.25
CA GLU A 91 -18.61 1.85 -26.02
C GLU A 91 -18.95 1.01 -24.78
N VAL A 92 -19.96 0.14 -24.87
CA VAL A 92 -20.31 -0.79 -23.77
C VAL A 92 -19.15 -1.72 -23.45
N THR A 93 -18.56 -2.36 -24.46
CA THR A 93 -17.38 -3.23 -24.24
C THR A 93 -16.21 -2.46 -23.63
N LYS A 94 -15.97 -1.22 -24.06
CA LYS A 94 -14.93 -0.37 -23.47
C LYS A 94 -15.24 -0.05 -22.00
N ALA A 95 -16.47 0.31 -21.68
CA ALA A 95 -16.91 0.60 -20.32
C ALA A 95 -16.82 -0.64 -19.40
N GLU A 96 -17.14 -1.83 -19.91
CA GLU A 96 -16.98 -3.10 -19.20
C GLU A 96 -15.51 -3.41 -18.89
N LEU A 97 -14.61 -3.19 -19.88
CA LEU A 97 -13.17 -3.34 -19.70
C LEU A 97 -12.62 -2.35 -18.67
N GLU A 98 -13.02 -1.07 -18.74
CA GLU A 98 -12.64 -0.05 -17.76
C GLU A 98 -13.14 -0.39 -16.36
N THR A 99 -14.39 -0.83 -16.23
CA THR A 99 -14.96 -1.27 -14.94
C THR A 99 -14.18 -2.43 -14.37
N THR A 100 -13.80 -3.41 -15.19
CA THR A 100 -13.00 -4.57 -14.78
C THR A 100 -11.60 -4.12 -14.34
N ARG A 101 -10.97 -3.19 -15.06
CA ARG A 101 -9.68 -2.61 -14.69
C ARG A 101 -9.76 -1.91 -13.33
N ILE A 102 -10.76 -1.04 -13.14
CA ILE A 102 -10.95 -0.31 -11.87
C ILE A 102 -11.21 -1.26 -10.71
N LYS A 103 -12.01 -2.33 -10.91
CA LYS A 103 -12.22 -3.34 -9.87
C LYS A 103 -10.93 -4.06 -9.48
N ASN A 104 -10.09 -4.40 -10.46
CA ASN A 104 -8.79 -5.02 -10.19
C ASN A 104 -7.82 -4.06 -9.48
N GLU A 105 -7.81 -2.78 -9.87
CA GLU A 105 -7.02 -1.74 -9.18
C GLU A 105 -7.50 -1.53 -7.74
N LEU A 106 -8.82 -1.51 -7.52
CA LEU A 106 -9.41 -1.42 -6.19
C LEU A 106 -9.02 -2.63 -5.32
N ALA A 107 -9.08 -3.84 -5.86
CA ALA A 107 -8.67 -5.04 -5.14
C ALA A 107 -7.18 -5.00 -4.74
N ARG A 108 -6.30 -4.51 -5.63
CA ARG A 108 -4.89 -4.30 -5.30
C ARG A 108 -4.70 -3.24 -4.23
N ALA A 109 -5.36 -2.08 -4.36
CA ALA A 109 -5.27 -1.01 -3.37
C ALA A 109 -5.76 -1.44 -1.98
N VAL A 110 -6.81 -2.27 -1.91
CA VAL A 110 -7.28 -2.86 -0.65
C VAL A 110 -6.24 -3.81 -0.05
N SER A 111 -5.64 -4.68 -0.88
CA SER A 111 -4.56 -5.56 -0.42
C SER A 111 -3.34 -4.78 0.07
N ASP A 112 -2.94 -3.72 -0.63
CA ASP A 112 -1.82 -2.86 -0.25
C ASP A 112 -2.13 -2.12 1.07
N LEU A 113 -3.37 -1.67 1.25
CA LEU A 113 -3.82 -1.04 2.50
C LEU A 113 -3.76 -2.03 3.68
N GLU A 114 -4.19 -3.28 3.50
CA GLU A 114 -4.11 -4.32 4.54
C GLU A 114 -2.67 -4.63 4.94
N LEU A 115 -1.76 -4.71 3.95
CA LEU A 115 -0.33 -4.86 4.19
C LEU A 115 0.24 -3.66 4.96
N ALA A 116 -0.11 -2.44 4.56
CA ALA A 116 0.33 -1.21 5.23
C ALA A 116 -0.17 -1.14 6.68
N LEU A 117 -1.41 -1.53 6.94
CA LEU A 117 -1.96 -1.60 8.31
C LEU A 117 -1.23 -2.64 9.17
N THR A 118 -0.89 -3.78 8.59
CA THR A 118 -0.12 -4.82 9.27
C THR A 118 1.28 -4.32 9.63
N GLN A 119 1.96 -3.68 8.67
CA GLN A 119 3.27 -3.06 8.89
C GLN A 119 3.20 -1.96 9.96
N LEU A 120 2.18 -1.11 9.93
CA LEU A 120 1.98 -0.07 10.93
C LEU A 120 1.84 -0.65 12.35
N ASN A 121 1.08 -1.75 12.50
CA ASN A 121 0.95 -2.43 13.78
C ASN A 121 2.30 -3.00 14.26
N GLN A 122 3.04 -3.67 13.38
CA GLN A 122 4.38 -4.19 13.70
C GLN A 122 5.35 -3.08 14.11
N VAL A 123 5.34 -1.95 13.40
CA VAL A 123 6.16 -0.78 13.74
C VAL A 123 5.76 -0.22 15.10
N ASN A 124 4.47 -0.06 15.39
CA ASN A 124 4.00 0.41 16.68
C ASN A 124 4.38 -0.52 17.84
N GLN A 125 4.29 -1.83 17.64
CA GLN A 125 4.76 -2.81 18.64
C GLN A 125 6.27 -2.71 18.87
N SER A 126 7.04 -2.55 17.79
CA SER A 126 8.49 -2.41 17.86
C SER A 126 8.90 -1.11 18.56
N LEU A 127 8.18 -0.02 18.27
CA LEU A 127 8.36 1.26 18.96
C LEU A 127 8.04 1.16 20.45
N GLY A 128 6.95 0.47 20.82
CA GLY A 128 6.62 0.20 22.22
C GLY A 128 7.72 -0.57 22.95
N LYS A 129 8.27 -1.62 22.32
CA LYS A 129 9.42 -2.37 22.87
C LYS A 129 10.66 -1.50 23.01
N ALA A 130 10.98 -0.68 22.02
CA ALA A 130 12.13 0.23 22.05
C ALA A 130 12.00 1.28 23.17
N LEU A 131 10.80 1.79 23.44
CA LEU A 131 10.54 2.72 24.54
C LEU A 131 10.74 2.06 25.92
N ILE A 132 10.30 0.81 26.08
CA ILE A 132 10.53 0.04 27.32
C ILE A 132 12.04 -0.17 27.51
N GLN A 133 12.75 -0.63 26.47
CA GLN A 133 14.19 -0.83 26.53
C GLN A 133 14.94 0.47 26.85
N LYS A 134 14.56 1.59 26.24
CA LYS A 134 15.14 2.90 26.55
C LYS A 134 14.98 3.25 28.02
N THR A 135 13.79 3.05 28.58
CA THR A 135 13.51 3.34 30.00
C THR A 135 14.32 2.44 30.93
N GLU A 136 14.49 1.16 30.57
CA GLU A 136 15.33 0.21 31.31
C GLU A 136 16.81 0.62 31.28
N ILE A 137 17.33 0.98 30.11
CA ILE A 137 18.72 1.46 29.94
C ILE A 137 18.95 2.76 30.72
N GLU A 138 18.01 3.71 30.68
CA GLU A 138 18.10 4.95 31.48
C GLU A 138 18.12 4.66 32.98
N THR A 139 17.35 3.68 33.43
CA THR A 139 17.35 3.22 34.83
C THR A 139 18.68 2.57 35.20
N GLN A 140 19.19 1.67 34.36
CA GLN A 140 20.50 1.04 34.56
C GLN A 140 21.62 2.07 34.58
N LEU A 141 21.61 3.04 33.66
CA LEU A 141 22.59 4.12 33.60
C LEU A 141 22.60 4.93 34.91
N ARG A 142 21.42 5.27 35.44
CA ARG A 142 21.30 5.97 36.72
C ARG A 142 21.88 5.14 37.88
N ILE A 143 21.59 3.84 37.93
CA ILE A 143 22.12 2.94 38.97
C ILE A 143 23.64 2.83 38.85
N THR A 144 24.18 2.64 37.65
CA THR A 144 25.62 2.56 37.40
C THR A 144 26.32 3.87 37.76
N GLN A 145 25.71 5.02 37.46
CA GLN A 145 26.25 6.32 37.85
C GLN A 145 26.32 6.48 39.38
N GLU A 146 25.28 6.03 40.10
CA GLU A 146 25.27 6.03 41.57
C GLU A 146 26.36 5.10 42.14
N GLN A 147 26.48 3.89 41.60
CA GLN A 147 27.55 2.95 41.97
C GLN A 147 28.94 3.53 41.71
N LEU A 148 29.14 4.22 40.59
CA LEU A 148 30.41 4.86 40.27
C LEU A 148 30.76 5.94 41.31
N ASN A 149 29.80 6.77 41.71
CA ASN A 149 30.00 7.79 42.74
C ASN A 149 30.35 7.16 44.11
N GLN A 150 29.70 6.04 44.46
CA GLN A 150 29.99 5.30 45.69
C GLN A 150 31.40 4.71 45.67
N VAL A 151 31.81 4.09 44.55
CA VAL A 151 33.16 3.53 44.38
C VAL A 151 34.22 4.62 44.41
N GLN A 152 33.97 5.78 43.80
CA GLN A 152 34.88 6.93 43.87
C GLN A 152 35.05 7.43 45.31
N THR A 153 33.95 7.50 46.06
CA THR A 153 33.98 7.90 47.48
C THR A 153 34.73 6.87 48.33
N ALA A 154 34.48 5.57 48.12
CA ALA A 154 35.19 4.50 48.81
C ALA A 154 36.69 4.53 48.48
N LYS A 155 37.06 4.72 47.21
CA LYS A 155 38.45 4.86 46.78
C LYS A 155 39.14 6.02 47.50
N ALA A 156 38.50 7.19 47.59
CA ALA A 156 39.06 8.34 48.30
C ALA A 156 39.28 8.04 49.79
N ARG A 157 38.33 7.36 50.46
CA ARG A 157 38.47 6.92 51.86
C ARG A 157 39.62 5.95 52.04
N THR A 158 39.71 4.91 51.22
CA THR A 158 40.78 3.91 51.30
C THR A 158 42.15 4.54 51.02
N GLN A 159 42.24 5.53 50.13
CA GLN A 159 43.48 6.27 49.91
C GLN A 159 43.90 7.08 51.15
N GLU A 160 42.96 7.69 51.84
CA GLU A 160 43.23 8.42 53.10
C GLU A 160 43.62 7.46 54.24
N GLU A 161 42.90 6.35 54.40
CA GLU A 161 43.25 5.30 55.36
C GLU A 161 44.65 4.73 55.10
N LEU A 162 45.00 4.49 53.84
CA LEU A 162 46.33 4.02 53.46
C LEU A 162 47.42 5.01 53.88
N LYS A 163 47.18 6.31 53.70
CA LYS A 163 48.11 7.36 54.13
C LYS A 163 48.27 7.38 55.65
N GLN A 164 47.17 7.30 56.40
CA GLN A 164 47.20 7.23 57.87
C GLN A 164 47.95 6.00 58.39
N VAL A 165 47.72 4.83 57.76
CA VAL A 165 48.44 3.60 58.11
C VAL A 165 49.92 3.71 57.79
N GLN A 166 50.31 4.33 56.68
CA GLN A 166 51.72 4.58 56.35
C GLN A 166 52.38 5.52 57.37
N GLU A 167 51.71 6.59 57.79
CA GLU A 167 52.19 7.50 58.82
C GLU A 167 52.33 6.81 60.18
N ALA A 168 51.33 6.03 60.59
CA ALA A 168 51.36 5.24 61.82
C ALA A 168 52.51 4.22 61.80
N LYS A 169 52.69 3.52 60.67
CA LYS A 169 53.80 2.57 60.48
C LYS A 169 55.15 3.26 60.63
N ALA A 170 55.36 4.42 59.99
CA ALA A 170 56.61 5.17 60.11
C ALA A 170 56.89 5.61 61.56
N LYS A 171 55.86 6.01 62.29
CA LYS A 171 55.97 6.36 63.72
C LYS A 171 56.36 5.15 64.58
N THR A 172 55.69 4.01 64.39
CA THR A 172 56.02 2.77 65.11
C THR A 172 57.44 2.28 64.79
N GLU A 173 57.88 2.38 63.54
CA GLU A 173 59.27 2.06 63.15
C GLU A 173 60.29 2.98 63.85
N ALA A 174 59.98 4.28 63.97
CA ALA A 174 60.83 5.23 64.71
C ALA A 174 60.89 4.92 66.22
N GLU A 175 59.75 4.61 66.84
CA GLU A 175 59.66 4.22 68.25
C GLU A 175 60.40 2.90 68.54
N LEU A 176 60.29 1.92 67.63
CA LEU A 176 61.03 0.65 67.70
C LEU A 176 62.54 0.88 67.64
N ASN A 177 63.02 1.71 66.72
CA ASN A 177 64.43 2.06 66.63
C ASN A 177 64.94 2.76 67.90
N LEU A 178 64.14 3.67 68.48
CA LEU A 178 64.49 4.37 69.71
C LEU A 178 64.57 3.41 70.91
N THR A 179 63.59 2.53 71.08
CA THR A 179 63.58 1.52 72.15
C THR A 179 64.70 0.50 71.99
N GLN A 180 65.04 0.09 70.77
CA GLN A 180 66.21 -0.75 70.50
C GLN A 180 67.52 -0.05 70.90
N ASN A 181 67.67 1.24 70.58
CA ASN A 181 68.84 2.02 70.99
C ASN A 181 68.93 2.19 72.52
N GLN A 182 67.80 2.44 73.19
CA GLN A 182 67.75 2.51 74.65
C GLN A 182 68.12 1.16 75.30
N LEU A 183 67.58 0.05 74.77
CA LEU A 183 67.92 -1.28 75.25
C LEU A 183 69.42 -1.56 75.11
N LYS A 184 70.02 -1.19 73.98
CA LYS A 184 71.47 -1.31 73.76
C LYS A 184 72.27 -0.51 74.79
N ASN A 185 71.88 0.74 75.05
CA ASN A 185 72.52 1.58 76.06
C ASN A 185 72.39 0.99 77.48
N ILE A 186 71.21 0.48 77.86
CA ILE A 186 70.98 -0.14 79.17
C ILE A 186 71.84 -1.41 79.32
N ILE A 187 71.92 -2.25 78.28
CA ILE A 187 72.80 -3.43 78.28
C ILE A 187 74.26 -3.00 78.52
N GLN A 188 74.71 -1.94 77.84
CA GLN A 188 76.07 -1.43 78.00
C GLN A 188 76.33 -0.83 79.39
N GLN A 189 75.38 -0.09 79.95
CA GLN A 189 75.43 0.42 81.33
C GLN A 189 75.47 -0.71 82.35
N LYS A 190 74.65 -1.75 82.17
CA LYS A 190 74.63 -2.93 83.04
C LYS A 190 76.00 -3.61 83.06
N GLU A 191 76.64 -3.80 81.91
CA GLU A 191 77.97 -4.42 81.89
C GLU A 191 79.06 -3.53 82.46
N THR A 192 78.95 -2.21 82.30
CA THR A 192 79.88 -1.27 82.95
C THR A 192 79.75 -1.34 84.48
N LEU A 193 78.53 -1.29 85.02
CA LEU A 193 78.26 -1.42 86.46
C LEU A 193 78.70 -2.77 87.00
N ARG A 194 78.52 -3.86 86.23
CA ARG A 194 78.98 -5.19 86.61
C ARG A 194 80.50 -5.24 86.74
N GLN A 195 81.23 -4.63 85.80
CA GLN A 195 82.69 -4.50 85.88
C GLN A 195 83.13 -3.66 87.08
N GLU A 196 82.44 -2.55 87.37
CA GLU A 196 82.73 -1.72 88.55
C GLU A 196 82.50 -2.47 89.86
N ILE A 197 81.41 -3.25 89.98
CA ILE A 197 81.15 -4.09 91.16
C ILE A 197 82.25 -5.14 91.33
N GLU A 198 82.66 -5.82 90.26
CA GLU A 198 83.76 -6.80 90.30
C GLU A 198 85.07 -6.15 90.77
N GLN A 199 85.39 -4.93 90.29
CA GLN A 199 86.57 -4.19 90.74
C GLN A 199 86.50 -3.82 92.22
N LEU A 200 85.36 -3.30 92.69
CA LEU A 200 85.15 -2.93 94.09
C LEU A 200 85.24 -4.15 95.02
N GLU A 201 84.74 -5.31 94.59
CA GLU A 201 84.88 -6.56 95.34
C GLU A 201 86.35 -6.98 95.46
N ILE A 202 87.13 -6.86 94.38
CA ILE A 202 88.58 -7.14 94.39
C ILE A 202 89.30 -6.17 95.34
N GLU A 203 89.02 -4.87 95.24
CA GLU A 203 89.62 -3.83 96.09
C GLU A 203 89.29 -4.07 97.58
N ARG A 204 88.03 -4.40 97.88
CA ARG A 204 87.58 -4.73 99.24
C ARG A 204 88.27 -5.98 99.78
N GLN A 205 88.54 -6.98 98.95
CA GLN A 205 89.32 -8.16 99.35
C GLN A 205 90.80 -7.84 99.60
N GLN A 206 91.38 -6.89 98.88
CA GLN A 206 92.75 -6.44 99.10
C GLN A 206 92.89 -5.64 100.40
N LEU A 207 91.94 -4.73 100.68
CA LEU A 207 91.93 -3.95 101.93
C LEU A 207 91.74 -4.79 103.20
N LEU A 208 91.07 -5.94 103.10
CA LEU A 208 90.89 -6.87 104.23
C LEU A 208 92.09 -7.79 104.49
N LYS A 209 93.09 -7.80 103.61
CA LYS A 209 94.31 -8.62 103.73
C LYS A 209 95.53 -7.84 104.24
N ASN A 210 95.38 -6.53 104.47
CA ASN A 210 96.35 -5.68 105.17
C ASN A 210 95.84 -5.40 106.59
#